data_AF-A0AAD9RSZ8-F1
#
_entry.id   AF-A0AAD9RSZ8-F1
#
_cell.length_a   1.000
_cell.length_b   1.000
_cell.length_c   1.000
_cell.angle_alpha   90.00
_cell.angle_beta   90.00
_cell.angle_gamma   90.00
#
_symmetry.space_group_name_H-M   'P 1'
#
loop_
_entity.id
_entity.type
_entity.pdbx_description
1 polymer ?
#
loop_
_entity_poly.entity_id
_entity_poly.type
_entity_poly.pdbx_seq_one_letter_code
_entity_poly.pdbx_strand_id
1 'polypeptide(L)'
;MSAKDKLSVCVVGSGNWGSAIAKIVGANVMKHNNKFNTRVPMYVYEEIINNQKLTSIINELHENIKYLPGHKLPENVVCILKITFTR
;
A
#
# COMPACT_ATOMS: atom_id res chain seq x y z
N MET A 1 17.27 14.75 10.36
CA MET A 1 15.93 14.53 10.94
C MET A 1 15.91 13.15 11.55
N SER A 2 15.51 13.05 12.82
CA SER A 2 15.34 11.75 13.47
C SER A 2 14.21 10.99 12.77
N ALA A 3 14.20 9.65 12.82
CA ALA A 3 13.09 8.86 12.29
C ALA A 3 11.72 9.26 12.91
N LYS A 4 11.74 9.93 14.08
CA LYS A 4 10.56 10.50 14.76
C LYS A 4 9.91 11.71 14.05
N ASP A 5 10.59 12.38 13.12
CA ASP A 5 10.09 13.63 12.52
C ASP A 5 9.42 13.43 11.15
N LYS A 6 9.45 12.20 10.60
CA LYS A 6 8.90 11.90 9.27
C LYS A 6 7.41 11.61 9.32
N LEU A 7 6.69 12.11 8.33
CA LEU A 7 5.25 11.86 8.18
C LEU A 7 5.01 10.43 7.67
N SER A 8 4.06 9.73 8.29
CA SER A 8 3.58 8.42 7.85
C SER A 8 2.32 8.59 6.99
N VAL A 9 2.25 7.86 5.88
CA VAL A 9 1.12 7.91 4.95
C VAL A 9 0.46 6.53 4.88
N CYS A 10 -0.86 6.48 4.98
CA CYS A 10 -1.66 5.27 4.84
C CYS A 10 -2.72 5.47 3.76
N VAL A 11 -2.91 4.49 2.89
CA VAL A 11 -4.01 4.48 1.91
C VAL A 11 -5.14 3.64 2.48
N VAL A 12 -6.33 4.22 2.62
CA VAL A 12 -7.53 3.51 3.08
C VAL A 12 -8.45 3.27 1.90
N GLY A 13 -8.48 2.02 1.42
CA GLY A 13 -9.26 1.61 0.25
C GLY A 13 -8.39 1.01 -0.85
N SER A 14 -8.93 -0.01 -1.52
CA SER A 14 -8.19 -0.88 -2.43
C SER A 14 -8.87 -1.17 -3.76
N GLY A 15 -9.89 -0.39 -4.11
CA GLY A 15 -10.47 -0.42 -5.46
C GLY A 15 -9.51 0.15 -6.51
N ASN A 16 -10.02 0.37 -7.73
CA ASN A 16 -9.20 0.79 -8.87
C ASN A 16 -8.41 2.07 -8.55
N TRP A 17 -9.10 3.11 -8.07
CA TRP A 17 -8.46 4.38 -7.70
C TRP A 17 -7.55 4.24 -6.47
N GLY A 18 -7.95 3.44 -5.47
CA GLY A 18 -7.12 3.16 -4.29
C GLY A 18 -5.77 2.53 -4.66
N SER A 19 -5.77 1.62 -5.63
CA SER A 19 -4.56 0.98 -6.14
C SER A 19 -3.72 1.94 -6.97
N ALA A 20 -4.35 2.74 -7.83
CA ALA A 20 -3.66 3.74 -8.64
C ALA A 20 -2.97 4.81 -7.77
N ILE A 21 -3.66 5.32 -6.74
CA ILE A 21 -3.07 6.31 -5.83
C ILE A 21 -2.01 5.68 -4.94
N ALA A 22 -2.16 4.43 -4.49
CA ALA A 22 -1.13 3.72 -3.73
C ALA A 22 0.18 3.62 -4.52
N LYS A 23 0.11 3.40 -5.84
CA LYS A 23 1.29 3.41 -6.72
C LYS A 23 1.98 4.77 -6.74
N ILE A 24 1.22 5.84 -6.91
CA ILE A 24 1.75 7.22 -6.95
C ILE A 24 2.34 7.61 -5.58
N VAL A 25 1.65 7.30 -4.49
CA VAL A 25 2.08 7.59 -3.12
C VAL A 25 3.35 6.80 -2.79
N GLY A 26 3.38 5.49 -3.09
CA GLY A 26 4.53 4.63 -2.86
C GLY A 26 5.80 5.16 -3.52
N ALA A 27 5.70 5.62 -4.78
CA ALA A 27 6.82 6.24 -5.48
C ALA A 27 7.25 7.58 -4.86
N ASN A 28 6.30 8.42 -4.45
CA ASN A 28 6.59 9.74 -3.90
C ASN A 28 7.23 9.69 -2.51
N VAL A 29 6.81 8.78 -1.62
CA VAL A 29 7.44 8.68 -0.29
C VAL A 29 8.89 8.18 -0.37
N MET A 30 9.23 7.40 -1.41
CA MET A 30 10.60 7.02 -1.71
C MET A 30 11.43 8.21 -2.20
N LYS A 31 10.87 9.01 -3.13
CA LYS A 31 11.51 10.22 -3.66
C LYS A 31 11.71 11.31 -2.60
N HIS A 32 10.81 11.40 -1.64
CA HIS A 32 10.80 12.40 -0.57
C HIS A 32 11.04 11.77 0.82
N ASN A 33 11.95 10.78 0.87
CA ASN A 33 12.24 10.02 2.09
C ASN A 33 12.85 10.85 3.22
N ASN A 34 13.27 12.09 2.97
CA ASN A 34 13.68 13.05 3.99
C ASN A 34 12.49 13.58 4.80
N LYS A 35 11.29 13.57 4.21
CA LYS A 35 10.03 14.05 4.83
C LYS A 35 9.09 12.92 5.22
N PHE A 36 9.09 11.81 4.48
CA PHE A 36 8.12 10.72 4.65
C PHE A 36 8.78 9.40 5.03
N ASN A 37 8.05 8.60 5.82
CA ASN A 37 8.37 7.20 5.99
C ASN A 37 8.10 6.45 4.68
N THR A 38 9.03 5.57 4.30
CA THR A 38 8.98 4.87 3.01
C THR A 38 7.91 3.80 2.97
N ARG A 39 7.59 3.16 4.10
CA ARG A 39 6.54 2.15 4.17
C ARG A 39 5.16 2.79 4.08
N VAL A 40 4.36 2.37 3.09
CA VAL A 40 2.98 2.80 2.87
C VAL A 40 2.05 1.63 3.18
N PRO A 41 1.44 1.57 4.38
CA PRO A 41 0.32 0.67 4.60
C PRO A 41 -0.85 1.01 3.66
N MET A 42 -1.43 -0.01 3.05
CA MET A 42 -2.65 0.08 2.25
C MET A 42 -3.70 -0.85 2.85
N TYR A 43 -4.81 -0.29 3.34
CA TYR A 43 -5.92 -1.09 3.83
C TYR A 43 -6.69 -1.71 2.66
N VAL A 44 -6.79 -3.04 2.72
CA VAL A 44 -7.49 -3.86 1.74
C VAL A 44 -8.57 -4.63 2.50
N TYR A 45 -9.82 -4.50 2.05
CA TYR A 45 -10.88 -5.36 2.56
C TYR A 45 -10.61 -6.79 2.09
N GLU A 46 -10.61 -7.75 3.00
CA GLU A 46 -10.21 -9.11 2.67
C GLU A 46 -11.24 -9.76 1.76
N GLU A 47 -10.75 -10.30 0.65
CA GLU A 47 -11.54 -11.04 -0.33
C GLU A 47 -10.78 -12.30 -0.72
N ILE A 48 -11.52 -13.35 -1.10
CA ILE A 48 -10.91 -14.60 -1.60
C ILE A 48 -10.99 -14.61 -3.13
N ILE A 49 -9.82 -14.66 -3.78
CA ILE A 49 -9.66 -14.74 -5.23
C ILE A 49 -8.85 -15.99 -5.53
N ASN A 50 -9.39 -16.90 -6.36
CA ASN A 50 -8.74 -18.18 -6.70
C ASN A 50 -8.26 -18.96 -5.46
N ASN A 51 -9.11 -19.04 -4.44
CA ASN A 51 -8.83 -19.69 -3.15
C ASN A 51 -7.68 -19.05 -2.35
N GLN A 52 -7.24 -17.85 -2.70
CA GLN A 52 -6.21 -17.09 -1.98
C GLN A 52 -6.74 -15.76 -1.49
N LYS A 53 -6.15 -15.26 -0.40
CA LYS A 53 -6.46 -13.93 0.15
C LYS A 53 -5.94 -12.84 -0.77
N LEU A 54 -6.78 -11.88 -1.13
CA LEU A 54 -6.40 -10.74 -1.97
C LEU A 54 -5.22 -9.98 -1.35
N THR A 55 -5.17 -9.86 -0.02
CA THR A 55 -4.02 -9.23 0.66
C THR A 55 -2.71 -9.97 0.46
N SER A 56 -2.75 -11.30 0.45
CA SER A 56 -1.57 -12.14 0.21
C SER A 56 -1.12 -12.04 -1.24
N ILE A 57 -2.06 -12.14 -2.18
CA ILE A 57 -1.79 -11.97 -3.62
C ILE A 57 -1.12 -10.62 -3.89
N ILE A 58 -1.65 -9.52 -3.34
CA ILE A 58 -1.08 -8.19 -3.58
C ILE A 58 0.31 -8.07 -2.92
N ASN A 59 0.51 -8.57 -1.71
CA ASN A 59 1.82 -8.49 -1.05
C ASN A 59 2.89 -9.35 -1.73
N GLU A 60 2.52 -10.49 -2.34
CA GLU A 60 3.45 -11.38 -3.03
C GLU A 60 3.75 -10.91 -4.46
N LEU A 61 2.72 -10.55 -5.22
CA LEU A 61 2.85 -10.17 -6.63
C LEU A 61 3.08 -8.67 -6.82
N HIS A 62 2.93 -7.87 -5.76
CA HIS A 62 2.84 -6.41 -5.84
C HIS A 62 1.83 -5.96 -6.90
N GLU A 63 0.67 -6.61 -6.97
CA GLU A 63 -0.35 -6.33 -7.99
C GLU A 63 -1.75 -6.61 -7.48
N ASN A 64 -2.66 -5.66 -7.69
CA ASN A 64 -4.08 -5.87 -7.43
C ASN A 64 -4.76 -6.47 -8.66
N ILE A 65 -4.66 -7.79 -8.79
CA ILE A 65 -5.17 -8.54 -9.95
C ILE A 65 -6.67 -8.37 -10.20
N LYS A 66 -7.43 -7.94 -9.18
CA LYS A 66 -8.88 -7.70 -9.29
C LYS A 66 -9.21 -6.28 -9.75
N TYR A 67 -8.61 -5.28 -9.12
CA TYR A 67 -9.01 -3.88 -9.28
C TYR A 67 -8.05 -3.05 -10.13
N LEU A 68 -6.82 -3.52 -10.37
CA LEU A 68 -5.85 -2.85 -11.22
C LEU A 68 -4.89 -3.86 -11.90
N PRO A 69 -5.41 -4.78 -12.74
CA PRO A 69 -4.61 -5.80 -13.38
C PRO A 69 -3.57 -5.20 -14.35
N GLY A 70 -2.40 -5.83 -14.45
CA GLY A 70 -1.29 -5.41 -15.31
C GLY A 70 -0.42 -4.28 -14.73
N HIS A 71 -0.73 -3.78 -13.53
CA HIS A 71 -0.01 -2.67 -12.93
C HIS A 71 0.62 -3.04 -11.59
N LYS A 72 1.95 -3.16 -11.59
CA LYS A 72 2.72 -3.35 -10.36
C LYS A 72 2.65 -2.12 -9.45
N LEU A 73 2.40 -2.38 -8.17
CA LEU A 73 2.55 -1.48 -7.05
C LEU A 73 4.03 -1.45 -6.61
N PRO A 74 4.51 -0.35 -6.02
CA PRO A 74 5.84 -0.30 -5.41
C PRO A 74 5.97 -1.28 -4.23
N GLU A 75 7.17 -1.86 -4.04
CA GLU A 75 7.43 -2.85 -2.98
C GLU A 75 7.19 -2.31 -1.56
N ASN A 76 7.32 -1.00 -1.39
CA ASN A 76 7.09 -0.31 -0.13
C ASN A 76 5.60 -0.10 0.19
N VAL A 77 4.68 -0.49 -0.71
CA VAL A 77 3.23 -0.54 -0.44
C VAL A 77 2.89 -1.90 0.14
N VAL A 78 2.44 -1.92 1.41
CA VAL A 78 2.17 -3.15 2.16
C VAL A 78 0.69 -3.23 2.50
N CYS A 79 0.02 -4.27 2.00
CA CYS A 79 -1.38 -4.51 2.28
C CYS A 79 -1.58 -4.97 3.73
N ILE A 80 -2.53 -4.32 4.41
CA ILE A 80 -2.87 -4.59 5.80
C ILE A 80 -4.38 -4.82 5.97
N LEU A 81 -4.72 -5.69 6.92
CA LEU A 81 -6.11 -6.03 7.26
C LEU A 81 -6.73 -5.11 8.31
N LYS A 82 -5.89 -4.43 9.09
CA LYS A 82 -6.33 -3.60 10.20
C LYS A 82 -5.53 -2.32 10.23
N ILE A 83 -6.26 -1.21 10.26
CA ILE A 83 -5.67 0.11 10.46
C ILE A 83 -5.45 0.31 11.95
N THR A 84 -4.21 0.56 12.35
CA THR A 84 -3.86 0.93 13.72
C THR A 84 -3.18 2.29 13.68
N PHE A 85 -3.74 3.27 14.38
CA PHE A 85 -3.11 4.57 14.57
C PHE A 85 -2.28 4.52 15.86
N THR A 86 -0.96 4.49 15.72
CA THR A 86 -0.04 4.67 16.85
C THR A 86 0.40 6.12 16.89
N ARG A 87 0.22 6.79 18.04
CA ARG A 87 0.75 8.13 18.29
C ARG A 87 2.25 8.09 18.50
#